data_AF-A0A0H2RHJ5-F1
#
_entry.id   AF-A0A0H2RHJ5-F1
#
_cell.length_a   1.000
_cell.length_b   1.000
_cell.length_c   1.000
_cell.angle_alpha   90.00
_cell.angle_beta   90.00
_cell.angle_gamma   90.00
#
_symmetry.space_group_name_H-M   'P 1'
#
loop_
_entity.id
_entity.type
_entity.pdbx_description
1 polymer ?
#
loop_
_entity_poly.entity_id
_entity_poly.type
_entity_poly.pdbx_seq_one_letter_code
_entity_poly.pdbx_strand_id
1 'polypeptide(L)' 'AYIEWFTPFRNTASENGLFQISKSSRANRRNAEVVPLHDIVSSCHLIPKFGNLADPLWTSGNV' A
#
# COMPACT_ATOMS: atom_id res chain seq x y z
N ALA A 1 19.08 -1.76 4.57
CA ALA A 1 18.50 -0.41 4.49
C ALA A 1 17.65 -0.14 5.73
N TYR A 2 17.29 1.13 5.96
CA TYR A 2 16.32 1.51 6.98
C TYR A 2 14.91 1.52 6.36
N ILE A 3 13.93 0.89 7.02
CA ILE A 3 12.55 0.80 6.54
C ILE A 3 11.54 1.24 7.62
N GLU A 4 10.37 1.71 7.18
CA GLU A 4 9.21 1.99 8.03
C GLU A 4 8.09 1.02 7.64
N TRP A 5 7.52 0.30 8.60
CA TRP A 5 6.48 -0.68 8.35
C TRP A 5 5.12 0.00 8.11
N PHE A 6 4.29 -0.59 7.25
CA PHE A 6 2.88 -0.21 7.08
C PHE A 6 1.96 -1.15 7.89
N THR A 7 0.71 -0.74 8.09
CA THR A 7 -0.33 -1.58 8.69
C THR A 7 -0.61 -2.81 7.80
N PRO A 8 -0.92 -3.98 8.39
CA PRO A 8 -1.31 -5.16 7.61
C PRO A 8 -2.53 -4.90 6.73
N PHE A 9 -2.61 -5.60 5.60
CA PHE A 9 -3.80 -5.60 4.73
C PHE A 9 -4.98 -6.25 5.45
N ARG A 10 -5.91 -5.43 5.97
CA ARG A 10 -7.07 -5.91 6.74
C ARG A 10 -8.40 -5.59 6.07
N ASN A 11 -8.61 -4.33 5.69
CA ASN A 11 -9.83 -3.88 5.01
C ASN A 11 -9.50 -3.33 3.63
N THR A 12 -10.24 -3.79 2.63
CA THR A 12 -10.31 -3.12 1.33
C THR A 12 -11.19 -1.89 1.46
N ALA A 13 -10.75 -0.75 0.94
CA ALA A 13 -11.63 0.38 0.69
C ALA A 13 -12.76 -0.11 -0.23
N SER A 14 -14.00 0.09 0.20
CA SER A 14 -15.19 -0.51 -0.40
C SER A 14 -15.42 -0.09 -1.85
N GLU A 15 -14.82 1.02 -2.27
CA GLU A 15 -15.12 1.68 -3.55
C GLU A 15 -14.27 1.17 -4.72
N ASN A 16 -13.06 0.68 -4.47
CA ASN A 16 -12.12 0.29 -5.53
C ASN A 16 -11.45 -1.08 -5.31
N GLY A 17 -11.77 -1.78 -4.21
CA GLY A 17 -11.21 -3.09 -3.89
C GLY A 17 -9.72 -3.06 -3.51
N LEU A 18 -9.14 -1.87 -3.33
CA LEU A 18 -7.75 -1.70 -2.90
C LEU A 18 -7.67 -1.69 -1.37
N PHE A 19 -6.57 -2.16 -0.80
CA PHE A 19 -6.33 -2.05 0.63
C PHE A 19 -5.87 -0.64 1.00
N GLN A 20 -6.56 -0.03 1.96
CA GLN A 20 -6.06 1.19 2.59
C GLN A 20 -5.06 0.80 3.69
N ILE A 21 -3.83 1.30 3.57
CA ILE A 21 -2.76 1.10 4.56
C ILE A 21 -2.26 2.44 5.11
N SER A 22 -1.75 2.44 6.34
CA SER A 22 -1.10 3.60 6.97
C SER A 22 0.23 3.17 7.59
N LYS A 23 1.06 4.14 8.00
CA LYS A 23 2.32 3.83 8.70
C LYS A 23 2.02 3.13 10.03
N SER A 24 2.71 2.03 10.30
CA SER A 24 2.57 1.27 11.53
C SER A 24 3.24 2.02 12.69
N SER A 25 2.60 1.99 13.86
CA SER A 25 3.16 2.47 15.12
C SER A 25 3.22 1.34 16.15
N ARG A 26 4.24 1.38 17.01
CA ARG A 26 4.40 0.48 18.15
C ARG A 26 4.83 1.30 19.37
N ALA A 27 4.09 1.19 20.47
CA ALA A 27 4.30 1.99 21.69
C ALA A 27 4.38 3.51 21.42
N ASN A 28 3.45 4.02 20.60
CA ASN A 28 3.36 5.43 20.17
C ASN A 28 4.62 5.96 19.46
N ARG A 29 5.43 5.07 18.89
CA ARG A 29 6.59 5.39 18.07
C ARG A 29 6.44 4.72 16.71
N ARG A 30 7.19 5.23 15.75
CA ARG A 30 7.25 4.66 14.41
C ARG A 30 7.76 3.22 14.47
N ASN A 31 7.03 2.30 13.84
CA ASN A 31 7.49 0.93 13.68
C ASN A 31 8.49 0.87 12.52
N ALA A 32 9.76 0.73 12.83
CA ALA A 32 10.85 0.80 11.85
C ALA A 32 11.97 -0.19 12.20
N GLU A 33 12.74 -0.58 11.19
CA GLU A 33 13.78 -1.60 11.31
C GLU A 33 14.94 -1.32 10.35
N VAL A 34 16.14 -1.81 10.70
CA VAL A 34 17.27 -1.89 9.79
C VAL A 34 17.39 -3.34 9.31
N VAL A 35 17.14 -3.55 8.02
CA VAL A 35 17.15 -4.88 7.41
C VAL A 35 18.35 -5.05 6.48
N PRO A 36 18.89 -6.26 6.30
CA PRO A 36 19.83 -6.58 5.22
C PRO A 36 19.32 -6.13 3.84
N LEU A 37 20.22 -5.70 2.95
CA LEU A 37 19.82 -5.26 1.61
C LEU A 37 19.28 -6.39 0.74
N HIS A 38 19.71 -7.63 0.97
CA HIS A 38 19.24 -8.79 0.21
C HIS A 38 17.80 -9.19 0.54
N ASP A 39 17.22 -8.67 1.64
CA ASP A 39 15.81 -8.86 1.99
C ASP A 39 14.89 -7.91 1.21
N ILE A 40 15.45 -6.90 0.55
CA ILE A 40 14.70 -5.90 -0.22
C ILE A 40 14.70 -6.32 -1.69
N VAL A 41 13.56 -6.81 -2.14
CA VAL A 41 13.31 -7.03 -3.57
C VAL A 41 13.06 -5.67 -4.23
N SER A 42 13.74 -5.41 -5.35
CA SER A 42 13.59 -4.17 -6.12
C SER A 42 12.12 -3.91 -6.49
N SER A 43 11.76 -2.63 -6.60
CA SER A 43 10.48 -2.21 -7.14
C SER A 43 10.18 -2.94 -8.45
N CYS A 44 9.02 -3.56 -8.54
CA CYS A 44 8.50 -4.10 -9.78
C CYS A 44 7.40 -3.19 -10.32
N HIS A 45 7.21 -3.19 -11.65
CA HIS A 45 6.05 -2.54 -12.23
C HIS A 45 4.80 -3.31 -11.83
N LEU A 46 4.04 -2.73 -10.91
CA LEU A 46 2.71 -3.20 -10.58
C LEU A 46 1.77 -2.78 -11.71
N ILE A 47 1.35 -3.74 -12.53
CA ILE A 47 0.28 -3.53 -13.49
C ILE A 47 -1.01 -3.97 -12.80
N PRO A 48 -1.95 -3.05 -12.52
CA PRO A 48 -3.24 -3.42 -11.96
C PRO A 48 -3.94 -4.41 -12.88
N LYS A 49 -4.34 -5.56 -12.35
CA LYS A 49 -5.21 -6.50 -13.04
C LYS A 49 -6.65 -6.03 -12.83
N PHE A 50 -7.10 -5.13 -13.70
CA PHE A 50 -8.48 -4.64 -13.70
C PHE A 50 -9.43 -5.78 -14.13
N GLY A 51 -9.87 -6.59 -13.17
CA GLY A 51 -10.97 -7.54 -13.37
C GLY A 51 -12.33 -6.84 -13.40
N ASN A 52 -12.41 -5.63 -12.83
CA ASN A 52 -13.54 -4.73 -12.89
C ASN A 52 -13.13 -3.48 -13.68
N LEU A 53 -13.95 -3.07 -14.65
CA LEU A 53 -13.77 -1.82 -15.37
C LEU A 53 -13.71 -0.66 -14.36
N ALA A 54 -12.71 0.22 -14.47
CA ALA A 54 -12.77 1.51 -13.79
C ALA A 54 -14.03 2.25 -14.24
N ASP A 55 -14.73 2.92 -13.31
CA ASP A 55 -15.94 3.66 -13.65
C ASP A 55 -15.59 4.73 -14.71
N PRO A 56 -16.22 4.70 -15.90
CA PRO A 56 -15.94 5.66 -16.97
C PRO A 56 -16.19 7.12 -16.56
N LEU A 57 -16.93 7.37 -15.47
CA LEU A 57 -17.24 8.69 -14.95
C LEU A 57 -16.15 9.25 -14.03
N TRP A 58 -15.10 8.48 -13.75
CA TRP A 58 -13.97 8.96 -12.96
C TRP A 58 -13.16 10.02 -13.71
N THR A 59 -12.90 11.12 -13.02
CA THR A 59 -12.07 12.26 -13.42
C THR A 59 -11.09 12.55 -12.29
N SER A 60 -10.01 13.28 -12.55
CA SER A 60 -9.05 13.65 -11.49
C SER A 60 -9.64 14.51 -10.36
N GLY A 61 -10.88 15.00 -10.50
CA GLY A 61 -11.57 15.80 -9.48
C GLY A 61 -12.54 15.02 -8.60
N ASN A 62 -12.83 13.74 -8.91
CA ASN A 62 -13.82 12.94 -8.18
C ASN A 62 -13.27 11.57 -7.70
N VAL A 63 -11.96 11.35 -7.82
CA VAL A 63 -11.20 10.18 -7.33
C VAL A 63 -9.99 10.66 -6.55
#